data_AF-A0A4Y8L9J1-F1
#
_entry.id   AF-A0A4Y8L9J1-F1
#
_cell.length_a   1.000
_cell.length_b   1.000
_cell.length_c   1.000
_cell.angle_alpha   90.00
_cell.angle_beta   90.00
_cell.angle_gamma   90.00
#
_symmetry.space_group_name_H-M   'P 1'
#
loop_
_entity.id
_entity.type
_entity.pdbx_description
1 polymer ?
#
loop_
_entity_poly.entity_id
_entity_poly.type
_entity_poly.pdbx_seq_one_letter_code
_entity_poly.pdbx_strand_id
1 'polypeptide(L)' 'MPGREYFKKLEPVNGSMASNMEELVMLGKQMEKIRSGGELKSSKKLSDPIQYEEKS' A
#
# COMPACT_ATOMS: atom_id res chain seq x y z
N MET A 1 -20.31 16.30 -12.21
CA MET A 1 -19.73 15.21 -11.40
C MET A 1 -20.16 13.88 -12.00
N PRO A 2 -19.24 12.93 -12.24
CA PRO A 2 -19.63 11.60 -12.69
C PRO A 2 -20.54 10.91 -11.66
N GLY A 3 -21.56 10.19 -12.11
CA GLY A 3 -22.53 9.50 -11.25
C GLY A 3 -21.95 8.25 -10.57
N ARG A 4 -22.66 7.73 -9.56
CA ARG A 4 -22.26 6.56 -8.75
C ARG A 4 -21.89 5.32 -9.59
N GLU A 5 -22.51 5.18 -10.76
CA GLU A 5 -22.28 4.08 -11.72
C GLU A 5 -20.90 4.13 -12.38
N TYR A 6 -20.31 5.33 -12.52
CA TYR A 6 -18.95 5.50 -13.04
C TYR A 6 -17.91 4.87 -12.11
N PHE A 7 -18.08 5.03 -10.80
CA PHE A 7 -17.17 4.50 -9.78
C PHE A 7 -17.35 3.01 -9.51
N LYS A 8 -18.55 2.46 -9.76
CA LYS A 8 -18.80 1.03 -9.66
C LYS A 8 -18.00 0.20 -10.68
N LYS A 9 -17.58 0.81 -11.80
CA LYS A 9 -16.66 0.21 -12.79
C LYS A 9 -15.18 0.32 -12.40
N LEU A 10 -14.87 1.19 -11.43
CA LEU A 10 -13.52 1.41 -10.90
C LEU A 10 -13.28 0.60 -9.61
N GLU A 11 -14.30 -0.06 -9.07
CA GLU A 11 -14.11 -0.98 -7.94
C GLU A 11 -13.15 -2.09 -8.38
N PRO A 12 -12.04 -2.27 -7.66
CA PRO A 12 -11.05 -3.27 -8.03
C PRO A 12 -11.71 -4.65 -8.00
N VAL A 13 -11.44 -5.43 -9.06
CA VAL A 13 -12.06 -6.74 -9.31
C VAL A 13 -11.81 -7.73 -8.16
N ASN A 14 -10.80 -7.47 -7.32
CA ASN A 14 -10.56 -8.15 -6.07
C ASN A 14 -10.30 -7.13 -4.93
N GLY A 15 -10.59 -7.52 -3.70
CA GLY A 15 -10.34 -6.68 -2.51
C GLY A 15 -8.87 -6.56 -2.11
N SER A 16 -7.96 -7.15 -2.89
CA SER A 16 -6.52 -7.03 -2.73
C SER A 16 -5.96 -5.95 -3.64
N MET A 17 -4.89 -5.25 -3.24
CA MET A 17 -4.19 -4.29 -4.11
C MET A 17 -3.46 -4.94 -5.30
N ALA A 18 -3.45 -6.27 -5.41
CA ALA A 18 -2.84 -7.03 -6.49
C ALA A 18 -3.92 -7.65 -7.38
N SER A 19 -3.77 -7.59 -8.70
CA SER A 19 -4.78 -8.01 -9.67
C SER A 19 -4.80 -9.51 -9.95
N ASN A 20 -3.72 -10.22 -9.61
CA ASN A 20 -3.56 -11.66 -9.86
C ASN A 20 -2.58 -12.31 -8.86
N MET A 21 -2.47 -13.65 -8.91
CA MET A 21 -1.62 -14.42 -8.00
C MET A 21 -0.13 -14.15 -8.17
N GLU A 22 0.33 -13.87 -9.39
CA GLU A 22 1.74 -13.58 -9.66
C GLU A 22 2.14 -12.24 -9.00
N GLU A 23 1.29 -11.23 -9.13
CA GLU A 23 1.45 -9.93 -8.47
C GLU A 23 1.44 -10.04 -6.94
N LEU A 24 0.59 -10.89 -6.36
CA LEU A 24 0.60 -11.15 -4.91
C LEU A 24 1.93 -11.73 -4.43
N VAL A 25 2.51 -12.66 -5.18
CA VAL A 25 3.82 -13.25 -4.85
C VAL A 25 4.93 -12.22 -4.97
N MET A 26 4.92 -11.39 -6.01
CA MET A 26 5.89 -10.31 -6.18
C MET A 26 5.79 -9.27 -5.07
N LEU A 27 4.57 -8.89 -4.68
CA LEU A 27 4.32 -7.98 -3.58
C LEU A 27 4.87 -8.56 -2.27
N GLY A 28 4.64 -9.85 -1.98
CA GLY A 28 5.21 -10.52 -0.81
C GLY A 28 6.74 -10.41 -0.76
N LYS A 29 7.43 -10.66 -1.88
CA LYS A 29 8.90 -10.51 -2.00
C LYS A 29 9.38 -9.07 -1.82
N GLN A 30 8.57 -8.09 -2.23
CA GLN A 30 8.87 -6.68 -2.00
C GLN A 30 8.70 -6.32 -0.53
N MET A 31 7.64 -6.85 0.11
CA MET A 31 7.35 -6.65 1.54
C MET A 31 8.42 -7.27 2.44
N GLU A 32 9.00 -8.42 2.08
CA GLU A 32 10.12 -9.05 2.81
C GLU A 32 11.35 -8.12 2.94
N LYS A 33 11.51 -7.17 2.01
CA LYS A 33 12.62 -6.21 2.01
C LYS A 33 12.28 -4.89 2.70
N ILE A 34 11.03 -4.72 3.15
CA ILE A 34 10.60 -3.52 3.88
C ILE A 34 11.18 -3.61 5.29
N ARG A 35 12.05 -2.65 5.60
CA ARG A 35 12.72 -2.56 6.90
C ARG A 35 11.77 -1.98 7.93
N SER A 36 11.80 -2.54 9.13
CA SER A 36 11.16 -1.93 10.29
C SER A 36 11.86 -0.65 10.72
N GLY A 37 11.19 0.20 11.51
CA GLY A 37 11.79 1.42 12.05
C GLY A 37 13.05 1.14 12.89
N GLY A 38 13.14 -0.01 13.56
CA GLY A 38 14.34 -0.42 14.30
C GLY A 38 15.54 -0.72 13.39
N GLU A 39 15.30 -1.38 12.27
CA GLU A 39 16.33 -1.72 11.28
C GLU A 39 16.79 -0.49 10.46
N LEU A 40 15.91 0.50 10.27
CA LEU A 40 16.30 1.79 9.70
C LEU A 40 17.24 2.53 10.65
N LYS A 41 16.93 2.57 11.96
CA LYS A 41 17.78 3.19 12.98
C LYS A 41 19.19 2.58 13.02
N SER A 42 19.31 1.25 12.97
CA SER A 42 20.61 0.57 12.96
C SER A 42 21.44 0.88 11.70
N SER A 43 20.78 1.15 10.57
CA SER A 43 21.42 1.54 9.31
C SER A 43 21.57 3.06 9.11
N LYS A 44 21.39 3.87 10.17
CA LYS A 44 21.42 5.35 10.15
C LYS A 44 20.44 5.96 9.12
N LYS A 45 19.34 5.27 8.83
CA LYS A 45 18.24 5.75 7.98
C LYS A 45 17.07 6.21 8.85
N LEU A 46 16.36 7.23 8.38
CA LEU A 46 15.14 7.72 9.02
C LEU A 46 13.93 6.99 8.43
N SER A 47 12.92 6.75 9.25
CA SER A 47 11.62 6.30 8.79
C SER A 47 10.88 7.45 8.12
N ASP A 48 9.96 7.12 7.21
CA ASP A 48 9.07 8.12 6.63
C ASP A 48 8.20 8.77 7.74
N PRO A 49 7.84 10.06 7.59
CA PRO A 49 6.98 10.73 8.55
C PRO A 49 5.62 10.03 8.68
N ILE A 50 5.10 9.97 9.91
CA ILE A 50 3.74 9.48 10.15
C ILE A 50 2.76 10.48 9.54
N GLN A 51 1.93 10.02 8.61
CA GLN A 51 0.83 10.80 8.07
C GLN A 51 -0.35 10.70 9.04
N TYR A 52 -0.94 11.85 9.40
CA TYR A 52 -2.14 11.93 10.22
C TYR A 52 -3.32 12.31 9.34
N GLU A 53 -4.49 11.71 9.56
CA GLU A 53 -5.73 12.20 8.98
C GLU A 53 -6.08 13.56 9.60
N GLU A 54 -6.39 14.55 8.78
CA GLU A 54 -7.04 15.76 9.26
C GLU A 54 -8.41 15.37 9.83
N LYS A 55 -8.62 15.58 11.13
CA LYS A 55 -9.94 15.43 11.74
C LYS A 55 -10.90 16.39 11.03
N SER A 56 -11.79 15.85 10.18
CA SER A 56 -12.93 16.56 9.62
C SER A 56 -13.98 16.90 10.67
#